data_AF-A0A6P1IU35-F1
#
_entry.id   AF-A0A6P1IU35-F1
#
_cell.length_a   1.000
_cell.length_b   1.000
_cell.length_c   1.000
_cell.angle_alpha   90.00
_cell.angle_beta   90.00
_cell.angle_gamma   90.00
#
_symmetry.space_group_name_H-M   'P 1'
#
loop_
_entity.id
_entity.type
_entity.pdbx_description
1 polymer ?
#
loop_
_entity_poly.entity_id
_entity_poly.type
_entity_poly.pdbx_seq_one_letter_code
_entity_poly.pdbx_strand_id
1 'polypeptide(L)'
;MNIENFDDLLRAARRQPLPQRLLFVFADIELPDDATEIQRLEFEQGEGGALVPRMCVDKALDELESFEQLAREAQAYGQPWGMVFAAALSGSPSRSPSSAEAEQALQDMVEAIRRGQLQAFIPFNPQGQAVVLG
;
A
#
# COMPACT_ATOMS: atom_id res chain seq x y z
N MET A 1 5.06 -11.39 14.44
CA MET A 1 4.05 -11.92 13.50
C MET A 1 4.59 -11.61 12.12
N ASN A 2 4.80 -12.62 11.27
CA ASN A 2 5.20 -12.41 9.88
C ASN A 2 3.92 -12.16 9.07
N ILE A 3 3.86 -11.12 8.26
CA ILE A 3 2.72 -10.83 7.37
C ILE A 3 3.15 -11.28 5.99
N GLU A 4 2.65 -12.42 5.52
CA GLU A 4 3.05 -13.03 4.24
C GLU A 4 2.04 -12.72 3.13
N ASN A 5 0.82 -12.36 3.52
CA ASN A 5 -0.27 -12.04 2.62
C ASN A 5 -1.22 -11.03 3.29
N PHE A 6 -2.16 -10.54 2.50
CA PHE A 6 -3.10 -9.53 2.96
C PHE A 6 -4.04 -10.01 4.08
N ASP A 7 -4.40 -11.29 4.11
CA ASP A 7 -5.25 -11.83 5.17
C ASP A 7 -4.53 -11.81 6.52
N ASP A 8 -3.22 -12.02 6.53
CA ASP A 8 -2.40 -11.89 7.74
C ASP A 8 -2.36 -10.44 8.23
N LEU A 9 -2.32 -9.45 7.32
CA LEU A 9 -2.47 -8.04 7.69
C LEU A 9 -3.83 -7.78 8.34
N LEU A 10 -4.92 -8.23 7.72
CA LEU A 10 -6.27 -8.04 8.27
C LEU A 10 -6.42 -8.70 9.65
N ARG A 11 -5.90 -9.92 9.82
CA ARG A 11 -5.87 -10.61 11.11
C ARG A 11 -5.02 -9.86 12.14
N ALA A 12 -3.84 -9.37 11.75
CA ALA A 12 -2.96 -8.59 12.62
C ALA A 12 -3.65 -7.31 13.10
N ALA A 13 -4.29 -6.58 12.20
CA ALA A 13 -4.98 -5.33 12.50
C ALA A 13 -6.19 -5.55 13.42
N ARG A 14 -6.99 -6.61 13.18
CA ARG A 14 -8.13 -6.97 14.05
C ARG A 14 -7.73 -7.42 15.46
N ARG A 15 -6.48 -7.86 15.66
CA ARG A 15 -5.95 -8.26 16.97
C ARG A 15 -5.38 -7.10 17.78
N GLN A 16 -5.30 -5.90 17.20
CA GLN A 16 -4.81 -4.74 17.94
C GLN A 16 -5.81 -4.33 19.03
N PRO A 17 -5.33 -3.90 20.21
CA PRO A 17 -6.21 -3.46 21.30
C PRO A 17 -6.90 -2.12 21.00
N LEU A 18 -6.34 -1.34 20.07
CA LEU A 18 -6.87 -0.05 19.62
C LEU A 18 -7.53 -0.21 18.25
N PRO A 19 -8.60 0.54 17.96
CA PRO A 19 -9.21 0.54 16.64
C PRO A 19 -8.18 0.95 15.58
N GLN A 20 -8.16 0.24 14.46
CA GLN A 20 -7.25 0.51 13.35
C GLN A 20 -8.03 1.03 12.14
N ARG A 21 -7.44 1.98 11.43
CA ARG A 21 -7.85 2.34 10.07
C ARG A 21 -6.71 1.97 9.14
N LEU A 22 -7.00 1.18 8.12
CA LEU A 22 -6.00 0.74 7.15
C LEU A 22 -5.85 1.81 6.07
N LEU A 23 -4.61 2.06 5.70
CA LEU A 23 -4.21 3.05 4.70
C LEU A 23 -3.53 2.31 3.55
N PHE A 24 -3.93 2.63 2.32
CA PHE A 24 -3.42 2.01 1.11
C PHE A 24 -2.98 3.07 0.11
N VAL A 25 -1.76 2.93 -0.39
CA VAL A 25 -1.27 3.71 -1.54
C VAL A 25 -0.97 2.74 -2.67
N PHE A 26 -1.74 2.84 -3.75
CA PHE A 26 -1.53 2.09 -4.97
C PHE A 26 -0.53 2.82 -5.85
N ALA A 27 0.50 2.10 -6.28
CA ALA A 27 1.56 2.63 -7.12
C ALA A 27 1.63 1.85 -8.43
N ASP A 28 1.86 2.58 -9.50
CA ASP A 28 2.37 1.98 -10.74
C ASP A 28 3.90 1.86 -10.64
N ILE A 29 4.47 0.99 -11.46
CA ILE A 29 5.91 0.79 -11.58
C ILE A 29 6.28 1.23 -12.98
N GLU A 30 6.92 2.39 -13.09
CA GLU A 30 7.23 3.02 -14.37
C GLU A 30 8.74 3.15 -14.56
N LEU A 31 9.20 3.07 -15.80
CA LEU A 31 10.58 3.35 -16.14
C LEU A 31 10.75 4.86 -16.39
N PRO A 32 11.67 5.56 -15.70
CA PRO A 32 11.96 6.96 -15.99
C PRO A 32 12.43 7.17 -17.44
N ASP A 33 12.05 8.31 -18.04
CA ASP A 33 12.43 8.63 -19.43
C ASP A 33 13.97 8.68 -19.63
N ASP A 34 14.69 9.11 -18.59
CA ASP A 34 16.16 9.21 -18.54
C ASP A 34 16.85 7.94 -18.02
N ALA A 35 16.13 6.82 -17.93
CA ALA A 35 16.69 5.56 -17.45
C ALA A 35 17.83 5.05 -18.35
N THR A 36 18.92 4.66 -17.69
CA THR A 36 20.10 4.03 -18.30
C THR A 36 19.77 2.66 -18.88
N GLU A 37 20.63 2.13 -19.77
CA GLU A 37 20.46 0.78 -20.33
C GLU A 37 20.39 -0.30 -19.24
N ILE A 38 21.15 -0.15 -18.14
CA ILE A 38 21.10 -1.09 -17.02
C ILE A 38 19.73 -1.04 -16.33
N GLN A 39 19.22 0.16 -16.01
CA GLN A 39 17.90 0.33 -15.39
C GLN A 39 16.76 -0.17 -16.28
N ARG A 40 16.91 -0.06 -17.61
CA ARG A 40 15.97 -0.63 -18.59
C ARG A 40 15.95 -2.15 -18.50
N LEU A 41 17.12 -2.79 -18.48
CA LEU A 41 17.24 -4.25 -18.36
C LEU A 41 16.69 -4.75 -17.02
N GLU A 42 16.97 -4.04 -15.92
CA GLU A 42 16.42 -4.36 -14.59
C GLU A 42 14.89 -4.25 -14.59
N PHE A 43 14.33 -3.19 -15.17
CA PHE A 43 12.89 -3.01 -15.31
C PHE A 43 12.24 -4.12 -16.16
N GLU A 44 12.87 -4.53 -17.27
CA GLU A 44 12.39 -5.64 -18.11
C GLU A 44 12.40 -7.00 -17.37
N GLN A 45 13.28 -7.17 -16.38
CA GLN A 45 13.33 -8.33 -15.50
C GLN A 45 12.39 -8.21 -14.28
N GLY A 46 11.72 -7.06 -14.10
CA GLY A 46 10.89 -6.77 -12.94
C GLY A 46 11.66 -6.42 -11.67
N GLU A 47 12.96 -6.13 -11.79
CA GLU A 47 13.90 -5.83 -10.70
C GLU A 47 14.23 -4.32 -10.61
N GLY A 48 13.42 -3.45 -11.22
CA GLY A 48 13.65 -2.01 -11.24
C GLY A 48 12.40 -1.20 -11.56
N GLY A 49 12.57 0.10 -11.68
CA GLY A 49 11.49 1.07 -11.95
C GLY A 49 11.26 2.05 -10.80
N ALA A 50 10.60 3.15 -11.11
CA ALA A 50 10.15 4.15 -10.17
C ALA A 50 8.72 3.85 -9.73
N LEU A 51 8.48 3.93 -8.42
CA LEU A 51 7.15 3.82 -7.84
C LEU A 51 6.40 5.14 -8.02
N VAL A 52 5.28 5.10 -8.75
CA VAL A 52 4.45 6.27 -9.02
C VAL A 52 3.10 6.10 -8.32
N PRO A 53 2.86 6.77 -7.18
CA PRO A 53 1.56 6.72 -6.50
C PRO A 53 0.43 7.21 -7.41
N ARG A 54 -0.61 6.39 -7.58
CA ARG A 54 -1.77 6.68 -8.45
C ARG A 54 -3.05 6.89 -7.67
N MET A 55 -3.22 6.18 -6.55
CA MET A 55 -4.44 6.22 -5.76
C MET A 55 -4.15 6.01 -4.28
N CYS A 56 -4.91 6.72 -3.43
CA CYS A 56 -4.86 6.58 -1.99
C CYS A 56 -6.26 6.18 -1.49
N VAL A 57 -6.33 5.17 -0.62
CA VAL A 57 -7.59 4.68 -0.07
C VAL A 57 -7.39 4.40 1.41
N ASP A 58 -8.29 4.88 2.25
CA ASP A 58 -8.39 4.49 3.64
C ASP A 58 -9.67 3.67 3.88
N LYS A 59 -9.56 2.61 4.69
CA LYS A 59 -10.67 1.71 5.03
C LYS A 59 -10.69 1.44 6.53
N ALA A 60 -11.87 1.49 7.13
CA ALA A 60 -12.10 0.86 8.42
C ALA A 60 -12.07 -0.68 8.29
N LEU A 61 -11.79 -1.38 9.39
CA LEU A 61 -11.63 -2.85 9.37
C LEU A 61 -12.91 -3.62 9.05
N ASP A 62 -14.07 -2.99 9.23
CA ASP A 62 -15.40 -3.49 8.91
C ASP A 62 -15.85 -3.18 7.47
N GLU A 63 -15.23 -2.20 6.82
CA GLU A 63 -15.46 -1.86 5.41
C GLU A 63 -14.68 -2.76 4.44
N LEU A 64 -13.77 -3.58 4.97
CA LEU A 64 -12.82 -4.36 4.19
C LEU A 64 -12.81 -5.84 4.59
N GLU A 65 -13.36 -6.67 3.72
CA GLU A 65 -13.50 -8.10 3.92
C GLU A 65 -12.29 -8.88 3.43
N SER A 66 -11.73 -8.49 2.27
CA SER A 66 -10.66 -9.22 1.58
C SER A 66 -9.83 -8.34 0.66
N PHE A 67 -8.65 -8.83 0.26
CA PHE A 67 -7.85 -8.19 -0.78
C PHE A 67 -8.57 -8.12 -2.13
N GLU A 68 -9.34 -9.14 -2.50
CA GLU A 68 -10.08 -9.18 -3.77
C GLU A 68 -11.11 -8.05 -3.85
N GLN A 69 -11.79 -7.74 -2.73
CA GLN A 69 -12.66 -6.57 -2.66
C GLN A 69 -11.86 -5.28 -2.93
N LEU A 70 -10.76 -5.07 -2.22
CA LEU A 70 -9.92 -3.89 -2.37
C LEU A 70 -9.37 -3.73 -3.80
N ALA A 71 -8.87 -4.81 -4.39
CA ALA A 71 -8.31 -4.82 -5.74
C ALA A 71 -9.37 -4.51 -6.80
N ARG A 72 -10.58 -5.06 -6.67
CA ARG A 72 -11.71 -4.75 -7.57
C ARG A 72 -12.13 -3.28 -7.47
N GLU A 73 -12.20 -2.74 -6.26
CA GLU A 73 -12.50 -1.32 -6.06
C GLU A 73 -11.43 -0.44 -6.72
N ALA A 74 -10.15 -0.76 -6.55
CA ALA A 74 -9.04 -0.04 -7.18
C ALA A 74 -9.10 -0.10 -8.71
N GLN A 75 -9.42 -1.27 -9.28
CA GLN A 75 -9.59 -1.42 -10.73
C GLN A 75 -10.75 -0.60 -11.28
N ALA A 76 -11.84 -0.46 -10.52
CA ALA A 76 -13.01 0.33 -10.93
C ALA A 76 -12.70 1.83 -11.07
N TYR A 77 -11.66 2.34 -10.39
CA TYR A 77 -11.15 3.71 -10.58
C TYR A 77 -10.38 3.90 -11.89
N GLY A 78 -10.05 2.82 -12.61
CA GLY A 78 -9.48 2.87 -13.96
C GLY A 78 -8.03 3.34 -14.03
N GLN A 79 -7.30 3.38 -12.92
CA GLN A 79 -5.86 3.64 -12.91
C GLN A 79 -5.10 2.31 -12.85
N PRO A 80 -4.14 2.04 -13.74
CA PRO A 80 -3.27 0.87 -13.61
C PRO A 80 -2.44 0.99 -12.33
N TRP A 81 -2.19 -0.14 -11.68
CA TRP A 81 -1.31 -0.23 -10.52
C TRP A 81 -0.61 -1.58 -10.53
N GLY A 82 0.67 -1.59 -10.14
CA GLY A 82 1.50 -2.79 -10.04
C GLY A 82 1.73 -3.24 -8.60
N MET A 83 1.52 -2.35 -7.62
CA MET A 83 1.73 -2.63 -6.21
C MET A 83 0.80 -1.81 -5.33
N VAL A 84 0.52 -2.31 -4.12
CA VAL A 84 -0.15 -1.53 -3.07
C VAL A 84 0.67 -1.57 -1.78
N PHE A 85 0.90 -0.39 -1.21
CA PHE A 85 1.58 -0.22 0.08
C PHE A 85 0.53 -0.05 1.17
N ALA A 86 0.57 -0.92 2.17
CA ALA A 86 -0.34 -0.86 3.30
C ALA A 86 0.35 -0.34 4.57
N ALA A 87 -0.40 0.45 5.34
CA ALA A 87 -0.09 0.81 6.72
C ALA A 87 -1.36 0.76 7.58
N ALA A 88 -1.20 0.80 8.90
CA ALA A 88 -2.30 0.89 9.84
C ALA A 88 -2.14 2.13 10.71
N LEU A 89 -3.17 2.98 10.74
CA LEU A 89 -3.28 4.10 11.65
C LEU A 89 -4.05 3.64 12.90
N SER A 90 -3.41 3.73 14.05
CA SER A 90 -4.04 3.41 15.34
C SER A 90 -4.82 4.59 15.89
N GLY A 91 -6.03 4.34 16.36
CA GLY A 91 -6.83 5.30 17.12
C GLY A 91 -6.46 5.31 18.59
N SER A 92 -7.41 5.78 19.41
CA SER A 92 -7.34 5.70 20.87
C SER A 92 -8.39 4.71 21.41
N PRO A 93 -8.34 4.31 22.70
CA PRO A 93 -9.26 3.32 23.26
C PRO A 93 -10.75 3.64 23.07
N SER A 94 -11.10 4.91 22.89
CA SER A 94 -12.48 5.38 22.75
C SER A 94 -12.80 6.01 21.38
N ARG A 95 -11.84 6.10 20.47
CA ARG A 95 -12.00 6.80 19.18
C ARG A 95 -11.16 6.16 18.08
N SER A 96 -11.82 5.68 17.02
CA SER A 96 -11.17 5.29 15.77
C SER A 96 -10.54 6.50 15.07
N PRO A 97 -9.45 6.32 14.30
CA PRO A 97 -8.90 7.41 13.48
C PRO A 97 -9.98 7.97 12.55
N SER A 98 -10.05 9.29 12.47
CA SER A 98 -10.93 9.98 11.55
C SER A 98 -10.39 9.95 10.12
N SER A 99 -11.27 10.24 9.15
CA SER A 99 -10.87 10.37 7.74
C SER A 99 -9.85 11.50 7.53
N ALA A 100 -9.93 12.61 8.27
CA ALA A 100 -8.94 13.69 8.17
C ALA A 100 -7.55 13.28 8.67
N GLU A 101 -7.48 12.52 9.77
CA GLU A 101 -6.22 11.94 10.27
C GLU A 101 -5.65 10.92 9.28
N ALA A 102 -6.52 10.14 8.63
CA ALA A 102 -6.13 9.20 7.58
C ALA A 102 -5.62 9.90 6.32
N GLU A 103 -6.25 10.99 5.90
CA GLU A 103 -5.85 11.76 4.73
C GLU A 103 -4.45 12.36 4.90
N GLN A 104 -4.15 12.94 6.07
CA GLN A 104 -2.80 13.43 6.37
C GLN A 104 -1.76 12.30 6.34
N ALA A 105 -2.09 11.16 6.97
CA ALA A 105 -1.19 10.01 6.97
C ALA A 105 -0.97 9.43 5.56
N LEU A 106 -2.00 9.41 4.71
CA LEU A 106 -1.88 9.00 3.30
C LEU A 106 -0.96 9.94 2.50
N GLN A 107 -1.05 11.26 2.73
CA GLN A 107 -0.14 12.22 2.09
C GLN A 107 1.32 11.95 2.50
N ASP A 108 1.57 11.69 3.80
CA ASP A 108 2.90 11.36 4.29
C ASP A 108 3.41 10.03 3.69
N MET A 109 2.53 9.03 3.55
CA MET A 109 2.85 7.77 2.86
C MET A 109 3.25 7.99 1.41
N VAL A 110 2.51 8.82 0.66
CA VAL A 110 2.82 9.13 -0.75
C VAL A 110 4.21 9.76 -0.87
N GLU A 111 4.54 10.72 -0.01
CA GLU A 111 5.84 11.38 -0.04
C GLU A 111 6.98 10.43 0.36
N ALA A 112 6.75 9.55 1.33
CA ALA A 112 7.71 8.51 1.71
C ALA A 112 7.96 7.52 0.54
N ILE A 113 6.91 7.07 -0.15
CA ILE A 113 7.02 6.18 -1.31
C ILE A 113 7.82 6.84 -2.43
N ARG A 114 7.53 8.10 -2.75
CA ARG A 114 8.28 8.88 -3.77
C ARG A 114 9.76 9.01 -3.44
N ARG A 115 10.12 9.00 -2.15
CA ARG A 115 11.51 9.08 -1.65
C ARG A 115 12.16 7.71 -1.48
N GLY A 116 11.47 6.61 -1.80
CA GLY A 116 11.96 5.25 -1.57
C GLY A 116 12.02 4.84 -0.09
N GLN A 117 11.33 5.56 0.79
CA GLN A 117 11.29 5.28 2.24
C GLN A 117 10.17 4.29 2.57
N LEU A 118 10.39 3.03 2.21
CA LEU A 118 9.35 2.00 2.22
C LEU A 118 9.30 1.16 3.51
N GLN A 119 10.27 1.32 4.41
CA GLN A 119 10.45 0.48 5.59
C GLN A 119 9.27 0.51 6.58
N ALA A 120 8.42 1.53 6.51
CA ALA A 120 7.25 1.68 7.37
C ALA A 120 6.00 0.99 6.81
N PHE A 121 6.07 0.43 5.59
CA PHE A 121 4.92 -0.08 4.85
C PHE A 121 5.08 -1.56 4.52
N ILE A 122 3.96 -2.21 4.28
CA ILE A 122 3.93 -3.59 3.78
C ILE A 122 3.50 -3.53 2.31
N PRO A 123 4.41 -3.78 1.35
CA PRO A 123 4.05 -3.83 -0.05
C PRO A 123 3.40 -5.18 -0.39
N PHE A 124 2.31 -5.14 -1.15
CA PHE A 124 1.64 -6.30 -1.71
C PHE A 124 1.61 -6.22 -3.24
N ASN A 125 1.88 -7.35 -3.89
CA ASN A 125 1.67 -7.50 -5.33
C ASN A 125 0.16 -7.56 -5.66
N PRO A 126 -0.23 -7.55 -6.96
CA PRO A 126 -1.64 -7.63 -7.36
C PRO A 126 -2.34 -8.95 -7.01
N GLN A 127 -1.62 -9.92 -6.44
CA GLN A 127 -2.14 -11.18 -5.92
C GLN A 127 -2.33 -11.16 -4.39
N GLY A 128 -2.02 -10.04 -3.73
CA GLY A 128 -2.17 -9.86 -2.28
C GLY A 128 -1.08 -10.56 -1.47
N GLN A 129 0.04 -10.91 -2.09
CA GLN A 129 1.21 -11.50 -1.43
C GLN A 129 2.16 -10.40 -1.02
N ALA A 130 2.66 -10.46 0.21
CA ALA A 130 3.67 -9.52 0.68
C ALA A 130 4.96 -9.74 -0.11
N VAL A 131 5.57 -8.65 -0.56
CA VAL A 131 6.84 -8.69 -1.28
C VAL A 131 7.93 -8.01 -0.46
N VAL A 132 9.18 -8.36 -0.72
CA VAL A 132 10.34 -7.68 -0.14
C VAL A 132 10.89 -6.78 -1.22
N LEU A 133 10.98 -5.48 -0.94
CA LEU A 133 11.64 -4.51 -1.78
C LEU A 133 13.03 -4.25 -1.19
N GLY A 134 14.06 -4.40 -2.04
CA GLY A 134 15.48 -4.29 -1.69
C GLY A 134 16.03 -2.89 -1.83
#